data_AF-A0A818QSR0-F1
#
_entry.id   AF-A0A818QSR0-F1
#
_cell.length_a   1.000
_cell.length_b   1.000
_cell.length_c   1.000
_cell.angle_alpha   90.00
_cell.angle_beta   90.00
_cell.angle_gamma   90.00
#
_symmetry.space_group_name_H-M   'P 1'
#
loop_
_entity.id
_entity.type
_entity.pdbx_description
1 polymer ?
#
loop_
_entity_poly.entity_id
_entity_poly.type
_entity_poly.pdbx_seq_one_letter_code
_entity_poly.pdbx_strand_id
1 'polypeptide(L)'
;RLTQALKYYEKSLQNYSYTCSPNSPKVIATHYNLGLAYLAIGNKELATEHQAKAKGRLINSSHTNKSLLEAMTDSLKAKLDTALGNYVCAFKNLER
;
A
#
# COMPACT_ATOMS: atom_id res chain seq x y z
N ARG A 1 -14.45 11.37 -2.04
CA ARG A 1 -14.28 10.43 -0.91
C ARG A 1 -12.85 9.86 -0.86
N LEU A 2 -12.34 9.26 -1.95
CA LEU A 2 -10.97 8.69 -2.00
C LEU A 2 -9.85 9.74 -1.91
N THR A 3 -10.02 10.90 -2.55
CA THR A 3 -9.10 12.04 -2.44
C THR A 3 -8.95 12.56 -1.01
N GLN A 4 -10.05 12.55 -0.25
CA GLN A 4 -10.02 12.92 1.17
C GLN A 4 -9.30 11.86 2.01
N ALA A 5 -9.48 10.57 1.72
CA ALA A 5 -8.77 9.48 2.39
C ALA A 5 -7.25 9.57 2.17
N LEU A 6 -6.81 9.86 0.94
CA LEU A 6 -5.41 10.12 0.62
C LEU A 6 -4.83 11.25 1.47
N LYS A 7 -5.50 12.41 1.49
CA LYS A 7 -5.08 13.56 2.31
C LYS A 7 -4.95 13.21 3.80
N TYR A 8 -5.90 12.44 4.34
CA TYR A 8 -5.84 12.00 5.73
C TYR A 8 -4.67 11.04 6.00
N TYR A 9 -4.46 10.06 5.13
CA TYR A 9 -3.37 9.10 5.32
C TYR A 9 -1.98 9.70 5.10
N GLU A 10 -1.82 10.63 4.15
CA GLU A 10 -0.58 11.39 3.96
C GLU A 10 -0.25 12.23 5.20
N LYS A 11 -1.25 12.95 5.75
CA LYS A 11 -1.08 13.71 6.99
C LYS A 11 -0.75 12.79 8.18
N SER A 12 -1.41 11.64 8.27
CA SER A 12 -1.11 10.65 9.31
C SER A 12 0.31 10.11 9.18
N LEU A 13 0.76 9.85 7.96
CA LEU A 13 2.12 9.38 7.68
C LEU A 13 3.16 10.43 8.07
N GLN A 14 2.90 11.70 7.75
CA GLN A 14 3.74 12.83 8.16
C GLN A 14 3.84 12.89 9.69
N ASN A 15 2.71 12.88 10.40
CA ASN A 15 2.71 12.89 11.86
C ASN A 15 3.49 11.70 12.45
N TYR A 16 3.25 10.49 11.95
CA TYR A 16 3.96 9.30 12.43
C TYR A 16 5.45 9.33 12.11
N SER A 17 5.89 10.01 11.06
CA SER A 17 7.32 10.16 10.77
C SER A 17 8.06 10.97 11.84
N TYR A 18 7.37 11.86 12.56
CA TYR A 18 7.94 12.63 13.66
C TYR A 18 7.80 11.93 15.02
N THR A 19 6.74 11.15 15.22
CA THR A 19 6.38 10.60 16.54
C THR A 19 6.67 9.11 16.71
N CYS A 20 6.93 8.38 15.64
CA CYS A 20 7.04 6.93 15.66
C CYS A 20 8.29 6.44 14.92
N SER A 21 8.80 5.26 15.35
CA SER A 21 9.82 4.55 14.58
C SER A 21 9.31 4.24 13.17
N PRO A 22 10.16 4.35 12.14
CA PRO A 22 9.78 4.07 10.75
C PRO A 22 9.25 2.65 10.52
N ASN A 23 9.61 1.69 11.39
CA ASN A 23 9.16 0.29 11.32
C ASN A 23 7.96 0.00 12.23
N SER A 24 7.36 1.03 12.83
CA SER A 24 6.17 0.89 13.68
C SER A 24 4.99 0.31 12.89
N PRO A 25 4.17 -0.57 13.51
CA PRO A 25 2.94 -1.08 12.89
C PRO A 25 2.04 0.01 12.32
N LYS A 26 1.98 1.19 12.95
CA LYS A 26 1.18 2.33 12.49
C LYS A 26 1.65 2.87 11.14
N VAL A 27 2.96 2.97 10.94
CA VAL A 27 3.56 3.44 9.67
C VAL A 27 3.32 2.42 8.56
N ILE A 28 3.48 1.13 8.86
CA ILE A 28 3.24 0.04 7.91
C ILE A 28 1.77 0.00 7.47
N ALA A 29 0.84 0.05 8.42
CA ALA A 29 -0.60 0.09 8.14
C ALA A 29 -1.01 1.34 7.35
N THR A 30 -0.38 2.49 7.61
CA THR A 30 -0.65 3.72 6.85
C THR A 30 -0.22 3.58 5.38
N HIS A 31 0.94 2.97 5.12
CA HIS A 31 1.36 2.68 3.75
C HIS A 31 0.44 1.67 3.06
N TYR A 32 -0.03 0.64 3.76
CA TYR A 32 -1.04 -0.28 3.21
C TYR A 32 -2.33 0.46 2.78
N ASN A 33 -2.85 1.34 3.64
CA ASN A 33 -4.06 2.10 3.37
C ASN A 33 -3.88 3.10 2.21
N LEU A 34 -2.72 3.77 2.12
CA LEU A 34 -2.36 4.60 0.96
C LEU A 34 -2.32 3.76 -0.31
N GLY A 35 -1.70 2.57 -0.27
CA GLY A 35 -1.65 1.65 -1.40
C GLY A 35 -3.03 1.27 -1.91
N LEU A 36 -3.96 0.94 -1.01
CA LEU A 36 -5.36 0.67 -1.36
C LEU A 36 -6.07 1.90 -1.94
N ALA A 37 -5.85 3.08 -1.37
CA ALA A 37 -6.47 4.31 -1.83
C ALA A 37 -5.98 4.69 -3.25
N TYR A 38 -4.67 4.56 -3.52
CA TYR A 38 -4.11 4.76 -4.86
C TYR A 38 -4.61 3.74 -5.86
N LEU A 39 -4.71 2.47 -5.46
CA LEU A 39 -5.29 1.43 -6.30
C LEU A 39 -6.74 1.75 -6.66
N ALA A 40 -7.52 2.26 -5.71
CA ALA A 40 -8.93 2.62 -5.91
C ALA A 40 -9.12 3.81 -6.86
N ILE A 41 -8.14 4.72 -6.96
CA ILE A 41 -8.16 5.81 -7.96
C ILE A 41 -7.44 5.44 -9.27
N GLY A 42 -7.03 4.18 -9.43
CA GLY A 42 -6.38 3.67 -10.64
C GLY A 42 -4.88 3.96 -10.74
N ASN A 43 -4.27 4.60 -9.74
CA ASN A 43 -2.83 4.87 -9.72
C ASN A 43 -2.05 3.68 -9.18
N LYS A 44 -1.76 2.72 -10.06
CA LYS A 44 -1.10 1.45 -9.70
C LYS A 44 0.38 1.62 -9.38
N GLU A 45 1.06 2.60 -9.96
CA GLU A 45 2.46 2.90 -9.66
C GLU A 45 2.64 3.32 -8.21
N LEU A 46 1.90 4.33 -7.76
CA LEU A 46 1.96 4.79 -6.36
C LEU A 46 1.47 3.70 -5.40
N ALA A 47 0.47 2.90 -5.80
CA ALA A 47 0.02 1.78 -5.00
C ALA A 47 1.13 0.72 -4.80
N THR A 48 1.89 0.42 -5.85
CA THR A 48 3.03 -0.52 -5.81
C THR A 48 4.18 0.05 -4.97
N GLU A 49 4.48 1.35 -5.10
CA GLU A 49 5.49 2.01 -4.29
C GLU A 49 5.16 1.92 -2.79
N HIS A 50 3.91 2.19 -2.42
CA HIS A 50 3.45 2.08 -1.04
C HIS A 50 3.43 0.64 -0.52
N GLN A 51 3.11 -0.34 -1.37
CA GLN A 51 3.22 -1.76 -1.03
C GLN A 51 4.68 -2.15 -0.73
N ALA A 52 5.63 -1.73 -1.56
CA ALA A 52 7.05 -2.01 -1.36
C ALA A 52 7.59 -1.35 -0.07
N LYS A 53 7.19 -0.09 0.17
CA LYS A 53 7.51 0.64 1.41
C LYS A 53 6.98 -0.04 2.66
N ALA A 54 5.76 -0.58 2.63
CA ALA A 54 5.19 -1.33 3.75
C ALA A 54 5.95 -2.64 3.99
N LYS A 55 6.22 -3.41 2.93
CA LYS A 55 6.95 -4.69 3.00
C LYS A 55 8.39 -4.52 3.52
N GLY A 56 9.13 -3.52 3.02
CA GLY A 56 10.50 -3.26 3.46
C GLY A 56 10.58 -2.93 4.96
N ARG A 57 9.64 -2.13 5.47
CA ARG A 57 9.53 -1.81 6.90
C ARG A 57 9.16 -3.02 7.75
N LEU A 58 8.28 -3.87 7.23
CA LEU A 58 7.85 -5.10 7.90
C LEU A 58 9.01 -6.09 8.09
N ILE A 59 9.87 -6.26 7.08
CA ILE A 59 11.07 -7.11 7.17
C ILE A 59 11.99 -6.61 8.29
N ASN A 60 12.09 -5.29 8.47
CA ASN A 60 12.92 -4.64 9.48
C ASN A 60 12.21 -4.45 10.84
N SER A 61 11.01 -5.01 11.02
CA SER A 61 10.22 -4.91 12.25
C SER A 61 10.39 -6.15 13.13
N SER A 62 10.66 -5.94 14.41
CA SER A 62 10.75 -6.98 15.46
C SER A 62 9.48 -7.11 16.30
N HIS A 63 8.38 -6.44 15.90
CA HIS A 63 7.17 -6.33 16.72
C HIS A 63 6.27 -7.58 16.69
N THR A 64 5.56 -7.84 17.79
CA THR A 64 4.64 -8.98 18.01
C THR A 64 3.47 -9.05 17.03
N ASN A 65 3.06 -7.94 16.41
CA ASN A 65 1.92 -7.87 15.49
C ASN A 65 2.29 -8.22 14.03
N LYS A 66 3.38 -8.97 13.83
CA LYS A 66 3.95 -9.26 12.51
C LYS A 66 2.98 -9.99 11.58
N SER A 67 2.23 -10.98 12.09
CA SER A 67 1.31 -11.79 11.28
C SER A 67 0.17 -10.97 10.65
N LEU A 68 -0.42 -10.03 11.39
CA LEU A 68 -1.47 -9.15 10.87
C LEU A 68 -0.92 -8.25 9.75
N LEU A 69 0.28 -7.70 9.95
CA LEU A 69 0.91 -6.82 8.97
C LEU A 69 1.33 -7.57 7.71
N GLU A 70 1.80 -8.82 7.84
CA GLU A 70 2.08 -9.73 6.73
C GLU A 70 0.81 -9.96 5.88
N ALA A 71 -0.29 -10.35 6.52
CA ALA A 71 -1.58 -10.54 5.86
C ALA A 71 -2.07 -9.28 5.13
N MET A 72 -1.88 -8.09 5.73
CA MET A 72 -2.20 -6.81 5.06
C MET A 72 -1.31 -6.61 3.83
N THR A 73 0.01 -6.77 3.95
CA THR A 73 0.93 -6.57 2.82
C THR A 73 0.69 -7.57 1.68
N ASP A 74 0.36 -8.81 1.98
CA ASP A 74 0.07 -9.86 1.00
C ASP A 74 -1.29 -9.64 0.34
N SER A 75 -2.30 -9.20 1.11
CA SER A 75 -3.60 -8.81 0.57
C SER A 75 -3.48 -7.66 -0.45
N LEU A 76 -2.68 -6.64 -0.15
CA LEU A 76 -2.44 -5.53 -1.08
C LEU A 76 -1.70 -6.01 -2.33
N LYS A 77 -0.71 -6.89 -2.16
CA LYS A 77 0.02 -7.50 -3.28
C LYS A 77 -0.92 -8.27 -4.21
N ALA A 78 -1.77 -9.14 -3.68
CA ALA A 78 -2.72 -9.92 -4.48
C ALA A 78 -3.69 -9.03 -5.28
N LYS A 79 -4.15 -7.92 -4.67
CA LYS A 79 -5.00 -6.93 -5.34
C LYS A 79 -4.26 -6.19 -6.46
N LEU A 80 -3.00 -5.82 -6.25
CA LEU A 80 -2.14 -5.22 -7.26
C LEU A 80 -1.89 -6.17 -8.43
N ASP A 81 -1.53 -7.40 -8.15
CA ASP A 81 -1.26 -8.43 -9.16
C ASP A 81 -2.51 -8.67 -10.04
N THR A 82 -3.70 -8.72 -9.42
CA THR A 82 -4.98 -8.80 -10.14
C THR A 82 -5.24 -7.56 -11.01
N ALA A 83 -5.04 -6.36 -10.46
CA ALA A 83 -5.28 -5.11 -11.17
C ALA A 83 -4.29 -4.89 -12.35
N LEU A 84 -3.05 -5.35 -12.22
CA LEU A 84 -2.05 -5.33 -13.28
C LEU A 84 -2.37 -6.38 -14.34
N GLY A 85 -2.72 -7.61 -13.93
CA GLY A 85 -3.15 -8.68 -14.84
C GLY A 85 -4.32 -8.26 -15.73
N ASN A 86 -5.35 -7.64 -15.14
CA ASN A 86 -6.50 -7.11 -15.89
C ASN A 86 -6.09 -6.06 -16.94
N TYR A 87 -5.08 -5.24 -16.65
CA TYR A 87 -4.60 -4.21 -17.58
C TYR A 87 -3.81 -4.80 -18.73
N VAL A 88 -2.94 -5.78 -18.45
CA VAL A 88 -2.19 -6.51 -19.49
C VAL A 88 -3.17 -7.19 -20.45
N CYS A 89 -4.22 -7.82 -19.93
CA CYS A 89 -5.27 -8.42 -20.75
C CYS A 89 -6.05 -7.37 -21.57
N ALA A 90 -6.42 -6.24 -20.95
CA ALA A 90 -7.12 -5.16 -21.65
C ALA A 90 -6.28 -4.57 -22.80
N PHE A 91 -4.99 -4.33 -22.58
CA PHE A 91 -4.08 -3.81 -23.60
C PHE A 91 -3.95 -4.77 -24.78
N LYS A 92 -3.74 -6.08 -24.52
CA LYS A 92 -3.70 -7.11 -25.58
C LYS A 92 -4.97 -7.18 -26.43
N ASN A 93 -6.14 -6.88 -25.85
CA ASN A 93 -7.40 -6.86 -26.57
C ASN A 93 -7.60 -5.58 -27.41
N LEU A 94 -6.91 -4.48 -27.08
CA LEU A 94 -6.93 -3.24 -27.85
C LEU A 94 -6.00 -3.28 -29.07
N GLU A 95 -4.98 -4.14 -29.06
CA GLU A 95 -4.04 -4.33 -30.18
C GLU A 95 -4.50 -5.38 -31.22
N ARG A 96 -5.70 -5.94 -31.07
CA ARG A 96 -6.32 -6.88 -32.02
C ARG A 96 -7.35 -6.19 -32.91
#